data_AF-A0A6J7FN24-F1
#
_entry.id   AF-A0A6J7FN24-F1
#
_cell.length_a   1.000
_cell.length_b   1.000
_cell.length_c   1.000
_cell.angle_alpha   90.00
_cell.angle_beta   90.00
_cell.angle_gamma   90.00
#
_symmetry.space_group_name_H-M   'P 1'
#
loop_
_entity.id
_entity.type
_entity.pdbx_description
1 polymer ?
#
loop_
_entity_poly.entity_id
_entity_poly.type
_entity_poly.pdbx_seq_one_letter_code
_entity_poly.pdbx_strand_id
1 'polypeptide(L)'
;MSIRVSKLATVASVLFALSGCTQSGETSAVCSRAPELESSIVAVDSAVSSMADVSARQLQSMFAVLLTSLVSIGDVAPPELVDQFAQVERSYHAVSIALQNVYWEGSVGVSDAAVLASIEDLSRNDNVEAISAVRTFIADSCKVEIGSGLNRAPGEEINLPSPSVDVEPQPDLNTGFVNEESALRSYAYFVAERFGLALTPEQALCIGTLLTDDALKRGSLSDQQFDELVDTSFTQCKVDRTVATTIAD
;
A
#
# COMPACT_ATOMS: atom_id res chain seq x y z
N MET A 1 -57.66 -50.08 -39.80
CA MET A 1 -56.45 -50.87 -39.49
C MET A 1 -55.78 -50.21 -38.29
N SER A 2 -55.73 -50.94 -37.17
CA SER A 2 -55.19 -50.56 -35.85
C SER A 2 -53.75 -50.01 -35.93
N ILE A 3 -53.21 -49.21 -34.99
CA ILE A 3 -52.79 -49.62 -33.64
C ILE A 3 -52.46 -48.37 -32.77
N ARG A 4 -53.14 -48.30 -31.61
CA ARG A 4 -52.71 -47.95 -30.24
C ARG A 4 -51.86 -46.70 -29.90
N VAL A 5 -52.47 -45.94 -28.98
CA VAL A 5 -51.90 -45.13 -27.90
C VAL A 5 -50.68 -45.80 -27.25
N SER A 6 -49.58 -45.06 -27.09
CA SER A 6 -48.57 -45.30 -26.05
C SER A 6 -48.09 -43.98 -25.47
N LYS A 7 -48.44 -43.76 -24.19
CA LYS A 7 -47.82 -42.79 -23.30
C LYS A 7 -46.34 -43.14 -23.13
N LEU A 8 -45.46 -42.16 -23.27
CA LEU A 8 -44.17 -42.16 -22.57
C LEU A 8 -43.85 -40.71 -22.22
N ALA A 9 -44.06 -40.43 -20.93
CA ALA A 9 -43.48 -39.29 -20.25
C ALA A 9 -41.96 -39.42 -20.31
N THR A 10 -41.28 -38.41 -20.82
CA THR A 10 -39.83 -38.30 -20.70
C THR A 10 -39.52 -36.94 -20.10
N VAL A 11 -39.54 -36.96 -18.76
CA VAL A 11 -38.59 -36.32 -17.85
C VAL A 11 -37.86 -35.08 -18.38
N ALA A 12 -38.18 -33.97 -17.72
CA ALA A 12 -37.40 -32.75 -17.62
C ALA A 12 -35.88 -32.99 -17.69
N SER A 13 -35.25 -32.53 -18.77
CA SER A 13 -33.83 -32.22 -18.77
C SER A 13 -33.71 -30.71 -18.75
N VAL A 14 -33.63 -30.21 -17.52
CA VAL A 14 -33.07 -28.93 -17.12
C VAL A 14 -31.72 -28.78 -17.83
N LEU A 15 -31.72 -28.12 -18.99
CA LEU A 15 -30.59 -27.35 -19.49
C LEU A 15 -30.73 -25.93 -18.91
N PHE A 16 -30.80 -25.84 -17.58
CA PHE A 16 -30.11 -24.72 -16.96
C PHE A 16 -28.65 -25.05 -17.17
N ALA A 17 -28.05 -24.39 -18.16
CA ALA A 17 -26.62 -24.22 -18.18
C ALA A 17 -26.27 -23.63 -16.80
N LEU A 18 -25.80 -24.50 -15.91
CA LEU A 18 -24.91 -24.12 -14.84
C LEU A 18 -23.71 -23.49 -15.56
N SER A 19 -23.80 -22.18 -15.84
CA SER A 19 -22.62 -21.32 -15.82
C SER A 19 -22.16 -21.27 -14.37
N GLY A 20 -21.69 -22.43 -13.89
CA GLY A 20 -20.94 -22.51 -12.67
C GLY A 20 -19.74 -21.61 -12.85
N CYS A 21 -19.58 -20.71 -11.89
CA CYS A 21 -18.52 -19.73 -11.78
C CYS A 21 -17.15 -20.41 -11.89
N THR A 22 -16.64 -20.65 -13.10
CA THR A 22 -15.20 -20.68 -13.32
C THR A 22 -14.80 -19.22 -13.38
N GLN A 23 -14.65 -18.60 -12.20
CA GLN A 23 -13.96 -17.34 -12.07
C GLN A 23 -12.61 -17.53 -12.77
N SER A 24 -12.29 -16.72 -13.78
CA SER A 24 -11.00 -16.86 -14.48
C SER A 24 -9.88 -16.66 -13.44
N GLY A 25 -8.70 -17.24 -13.68
CA GLY A 25 -7.56 -17.05 -12.77
C GLY A 25 -7.25 -15.56 -12.52
N GLU A 26 -7.46 -14.74 -13.55
CA GLU A 26 -7.34 -13.28 -13.51
C GLU A 26 -8.40 -12.65 -12.59
N THR A 27 -9.68 -13.02 -12.74
CA THR A 27 -10.74 -12.51 -11.86
C THR A 27 -10.50 -12.90 -10.39
N SER A 28 -10.05 -14.13 -10.12
CA SER A 28 -9.71 -14.56 -8.75
C SER A 28 -8.54 -13.76 -8.17
N ALA A 29 -7.53 -13.46 -9.00
CA ALA A 29 -6.36 -12.67 -8.62
C ALA A 29 -6.69 -11.18 -8.38
N VAL A 30 -7.65 -10.62 -9.12
CA VAL A 30 -8.18 -9.27 -8.84
C VAL A 30 -8.96 -9.27 -7.53
N CYS A 31 -9.84 -10.25 -7.32
CA CYS A 31 -10.68 -10.30 -6.13
C CYS A 31 -9.89 -10.50 -4.83
N SER A 32 -8.76 -11.21 -4.86
CA SER A 32 -7.89 -11.33 -3.68
C SER A 32 -7.19 -10.02 -3.29
N ARG A 33 -7.09 -9.06 -4.21
CA ARG A 33 -6.45 -7.75 -4.02
C ARG A 33 -7.44 -6.59 -3.88
N ALA A 34 -8.71 -6.81 -4.23
CA ALA A 34 -9.75 -5.80 -4.18
C ALA A 34 -9.96 -5.13 -2.80
N PRO A 35 -9.89 -5.84 -1.66
CA PRO A 35 -10.03 -5.20 -0.34
C PRO A 35 -8.91 -4.21 -0.02
N GLU A 36 -7.66 -4.53 -0.38
CA GLU A 36 -6.50 -3.64 -0.20
C GLU A 36 -6.61 -2.39 -1.10
N LEU A 37 -7.09 -2.57 -2.33
CA LEU A 37 -7.38 -1.46 -3.23
C LEU A 37 -8.48 -0.54 -2.68
N GLU A 38 -9.56 -1.12 -2.17
CA GLU A 38 -10.67 -0.38 -1.57
C GLU A 38 -10.20 0.47 -0.39
N SER A 39 -9.53 -0.18 0.57
CA SER A 39 -8.98 0.47 1.76
C SER A 39 -8.01 1.60 1.38
N SER A 40 -7.11 1.38 0.42
CA SER A 40 -6.13 2.38 0.00
C SER A 40 -6.75 3.57 -0.73
N ILE A 41 -7.78 3.37 -1.56
CA ILE A 41 -8.55 4.46 -2.19
C ILE A 41 -9.23 5.31 -1.10
N VAL A 42 -9.95 4.68 -0.17
CA VAL A 42 -10.65 5.37 0.91
C VAL A 42 -9.68 6.14 1.81
N ALA A 43 -8.53 5.55 2.11
CA ALA A 43 -7.47 6.17 2.88
C ALA A 43 -6.95 7.44 2.19
N VAL A 44 -6.60 7.36 0.90
CA VAL A 44 -6.12 8.52 0.13
C VAL A 44 -7.20 9.60 0.02
N ASP A 45 -8.44 9.23 -0.23
CA ASP A 45 -9.55 10.19 -0.37
C ASP A 45 -9.81 10.96 0.93
N SER A 46 -9.78 10.25 2.07
CA SER A 46 -9.88 10.87 3.40
C SER A 46 -8.69 11.79 3.69
N ALA A 47 -7.47 11.34 3.35
CA ALA A 47 -6.25 12.08 3.59
C ALA A 47 -6.17 13.35 2.73
N VAL A 48 -6.60 13.30 1.46
CA VAL A 48 -6.69 14.47 0.59
C VAL A 48 -7.76 15.45 1.10
N SER A 49 -8.91 14.95 1.54
CA SER A 49 -10.00 15.79 2.08
C SER A 49 -9.61 16.55 3.35
N SER A 50 -8.68 15.99 4.14
CA SER A 50 -8.16 16.57 5.38
C SER A 50 -6.67 16.91 5.29
N MET A 51 -6.12 17.12 4.09
CA MET A 51 -4.66 17.10 3.88
C MET A 51 -3.90 18.13 4.72
N ALA A 52 -4.54 19.25 5.09
CA ALA A 52 -3.92 20.26 5.95
C ALA A 52 -3.55 19.73 7.35
N ASP A 53 -4.26 18.71 7.83
CA ASP A 53 -4.08 18.08 9.14
C ASP A 53 -3.26 16.77 9.06
N VAL A 54 -2.91 16.33 7.85
CA VAL A 54 -2.17 15.08 7.61
C VAL A 54 -0.69 15.37 7.43
N SER A 55 0.17 14.60 8.09
CA SER A 55 1.63 14.76 7.94
C SER A 55 2.11 14.38 6.53
N ALA A 56 3.17 15.04 6.05
CA ALA A 56 3.77 14.78 4.75
C ALA A 56 4.11 13.29 4.53
N ARG A 57 4.69 12.64 5.56
CA ARG A 57 5.04 11.22 5.52
C ARG A 57 3.81 10.32 5.43
N GLN A 58 2.71 10.70 6.09
CA GLN A 58 1.47 9.94 6.03
C GLN A 58 0.82 10.06 4.65
N LEU A 59 0.75 11.26 4.06
CA LEU A 59 0.29 11.45 2.67
C LEU A 59 1.14 10.62 1.70
N GLN A 60 2.47 10.69 1.81
CA GLN A 60 3.39 9.87 1.00
C GLN A 60 3.10 8.38 1.11
N SER A 61 2.93 7.88 2.33
CA SER A 61 2.69 6.46 2.58
C SER A 61 1.36 6.01 1.99
N MET A 62 0.29 6.79 2.14
CA MET A 62 -1.03 6.44 1.64
C MET A 62 -1.06 6.40 0.11
N PHE A 63 -0.44 7.40 -0.55
CA PHE A 63 -0.31 7.40 -2.01
C PHE A 63 0.59 6.25 -2.51
N ALA A 64 1.68 5.94 -1.81
CA ALA A 64 2.55 4.82 -2.19
C ALA A 64 1.82 3.47 -2.14
N VAL A 65 1.02 3.24 -1.10
CA VAL A 65 0.20 2.02 -0.97
C VAL A 65 -0.85 1.96 -2.08
N LEU A 66 -1.57 3.05 -2.34
CA LEU A 66 -2.57 3.10 -3.41
C LEU A 66 -1.96 2.81 -4.78
N LEU A 67 -0.87 3.51 -5.15
CA LEU A 67 -0.23 3.33 -6.45
C LEU A 67 0.33 1.90 -6.60
N THR A 68 0.92 1.35 -5.53
CA THR A 68 1.40 -0.04 -5.55
C THR A 68 0.24 -1.03 -5.72
N SER A 69 -0.89 -0.78 -5.05
CA SER A 69 -2.09 -1.60 -5.19
C SER A 69 -2.65 -1.56 -6.62
N LEU A 70 -2.75 -0.37 -7.21
CA LEU A 70 -3.21 -0.16 -8.59
C LEU A 70 -2.33 -0.87 -9.63
N VAL A 71 -1.00 -0.79 -9.48
CA VAL A 71 -0.06 -1.52 -10.34
C VAL A 71 -0.23 -3.02 -10.14
N SER A 72 -0.22 -3.49 -8.89
CA SER A 72 -0.26 -4.94 -8.59
C SER A 72 -1.55 -5.61 -9.06
N ILE A 73 -2.68 -4.91 -8.99
CA ILE A 73 -3.96 -5.44 -9.47
C ILE A 73 -4.07 -5.32 -10.99
N GLY A 74 -3.50 -4.26 -11.59
CA GLY A 74 -3.44 -4.08 -13.03
C GLY A 74 -2.65 -5.17 -13.74
N ASP A 75 -1.54 -5.64 -13.14
CA ASP A 75 -0.70 -6.73 -13.67
C ASP A 75 -1.43 -8.08 -13.81
N VAL A 76 -2.51 -8.28 -13.05
CA VAL A 76 -3.29 -9.52 -13.02
C VAL A 76 -4.73 -9.31 -13.49
N ALA A 77 -5.06 -8.11 -13.96
CA ALA A 77 -6.40 -7.76 -14.40
C ALA A 77 -6.75 -8.46 -15.72
N PRO A 78 -8.04 -8.80 -15.94
CA PRO A 78 -8.52 -9.21 -17.25
C PRO A 78 -8.18 -8.16 -18.31
N PRO A 79 -7.91 -8.57 -19.58
CA PRO A 79 -7.54 -7.65 -20.64
C PRO A 79 -8.50 -6.47 -20.84
N GLU A 80 -9.80 -6.68 -20.59
CA GLU A 80 -10.81 -5.62 -20.68
C GLU A 80 -10.69 -4.50 -19.62
N LEU A 81 -9.87 -4.68 -18.58
CA LEU A 81 -9.71 -3.75 -17.44
C LEU A 81 -8.31 -3.14 -17.33
N VAL A 82 -7.33 -3.62 -18.10
CA VAL A 82 -5.94 -3.16 -18.02
C VAL A 82 -5.84 -1.66 -18.31
N ASP A 83 -6.54 -1.18 -19.35
CA ASP A 83 -6.52 0.24 -19.72
C ASP A 83 -7.15 1.13 -18.65
N GLN A 84 -8.16 0.62 -17.94
CA GLN A 84 -8.87 1.31 -16.88
C GLN A 84 -8.00 1.42 -15.63
N PHE A 85 -7.32 0.34 -15.21
CA PHE A 85 -6.35 0.41 -14.12
C PHE A 85 -5.21 1.38 -14.44
N ALA A 86 -4.67 1.31 -15.66
CA ALA A 86 -3.61 2.24 -16.09
C ALA A 86 -4.10 3.70 -16.12
N GLN A 87 -5.36 3.96 -16.47
CA GLN A 87 -5.92 5.30 -16.42
C GLN A 87 -6.06 5.80 -14.98
N VAL A 88 -6.59 4.99 -14.07
CA VAL A 88 -6.75 5.35 -12.65
C VAL A 88 -5.38 5.59 -12.00
N GLU A 89 -4.41 4.72 -12.26
CA GLU A 89 -3.02 4.87 -11.81
C GLU A 89 -2.43 6.20 -12.28
N ARG A 90 -2.55 6.52 -13.58
CA ARG A 90 -2.03 7.79 -14.13
C ARG A 90 -2.64 9.01 -13.44
N SER A 91 -3.95 8.98 -13.17
CA SER A 91 -4.64 10.10 -12.51
C SER A 91 -4.15 10.31 -11.08
N TYR A 92 -4.07 9.24 -10.27
CA TYR A 92 -3.51 9.34 -8.91
C TYR A 92 -2.01 9.65 -8.90
N HIS A 93 -1.26 9.20 -9.89
CA HIS A 93 0.15 9.51 -10.04
C HIS A 93 0.37 11.00 -10.35
N ALA A 94 -0.52 11.64 -11.11
CA ALA A 94 -0.47 13.08 -11.35
C ALA A 94 -0.62 13.87 -10.03
N VAL A 95 -1.53 13.45 -9.15
CA VAL A 95 -1.68 14.04 -7.81
C VAL A 95 -0.43 13.83 -6.95
N SER A 96 0.14 12.62 -6.97
CA SER A 96 1.40 12.30 -6.28
C SER A 96 2.56 13.21 -6.73
N ILE A 97 2.71 13.46 -8.03
CA ILE A 97 3.72 14.39 -8.56
C ILE A 97 3.46 15.82 -8.08
N ALA A 98 2.21 16.28 -8.11
CA ALA A 98 1.87 17.63 -7.66
C ALA A 98 2.18 17.81 -6.17
N LEU A 99 1.81 16.83 -5.34
CA LEU A 99 2.14 16.80 -3.92
C LEU A 99 3.65 16.75 -3.68
N GLN A 100 4.41 16.00 -4.48
CA GLN A 100 5.87 15.97 -4.39
C GLN A 100 6.51 17.34 -4.63
N ASN A 101 5.97 18.15 -5.55
CA ASN A 101 6.47 19.50 -5.82
C ASN A 101 6.27 20.49 -4.66
N VAL A 102 5.33 20.19 -3.75
CA VAL A 102 5.12 20.92 -2.50
C VAL A 102 5.66 20.14 -1.29
N TYR A 103 6.60 19.23 -1.51
CA TYR A 103 7.23 18.40 -0.47
C TYR A 103 6.25 17.58 0.37
N TRP A 104 5.07 17.28 -0.18
CA TRP A 104 3.97 16.60 0.49
C TRP A 104 3.42 17.37 1.70
N GLU A 105 3.75 18.66 1.84
CA GLU A 105 3.19 19.50 2.88
C GLU A 105 1.74 19.82 2.56
N GLY A 106 0.80 19.12 3.18
CA GLY A 106 -0.63 19.30 2.91
C GLY A 106 -1.15 20.70 3.24
N SER A 107 -0.54 21.39 4.21
CA SER A 107 -0.81 22.81 4.50
C SER A 107 -0.44 23.74 3.34
N VAL A 108 0.54 23.38 2.52
CA VAL A 108 0.90 24.08 1.28
C VAL A 108 -0.01 23.61 0.14
N GLY A 109 -0.21 22.29 0.04
CA GLY A 109 -1.01 21.64 -1.00
C GLY A 109 -2.46 22.13 -1.10
N VAL A 110 -3.11 22.47 0.03
CA VAL A 110 -4.48 23.04 0.01
C VAL A 110 -4.59 24.39 -0.69
N SER A 111 -3.47 25.07 -0.91
CA SER A 111 -3.40 26.39 -1.55
C SER A 111 -2.61 26.40 -2.86
N ASP A 112 -1.98 25.27 -3.20
CA ASP A 112 -1.18 25.14 -4.42
C ASP A 112 -2.07 24.85 -5.63
N ALA A 113 -1.95 25.67 -6.66
CA ALA A 113 -2.79 25.57 -7.85
C ALA A 113 -2.58 24.28 -8.64
N ALA A 114 -1.36 23.73 -8.65
CA ALA A 114 -1.08 22.48 -9.37
C ALA A 114 -1.63 21.27 -8.62
N VAL A 115 -1.51 21.26 -7.29
CA VAL A 115 -2.13 20.23 -6.43
C VAL A 115 -3.64 20.25 -6.59
N LEU A 116 -4.28 21.41 -6.44
CA LEU A 116 -5.73 21.53 -6.58
C LEU A 116 -6.24 21.12 -7.97
N ALA A 117 -5.55 21.54 -9.04
CA ALA A 117 -5.89 21.14 -10.40
C ALA A 117 -5.75 19.63 -10.61
N SER A 118 -4.69 19.00 -10.08
CA SER A 118 -4.51 17.55 -10.19
C SER A 118 -5.57 16.75 -9.44
N ILE A 119 -6.06 17.27 -8.30
CA ILE A 119 -7.15 16.66 -7.54
C ILE A 119 -8.48 16.85 -8.27
N GLU A 120 -8.73 18.02 -8.85
CA GLU A 120 -9.92 18.25 -9.68
C GLU A 120 -9.93 17.32 -10.91
N ASP A 121 -8.75 17.08 -11.51
CA ASP A 121 -8.59 16.17 -12.63
C ASP A 121 -8.98 14.71 -12.32
N LEU A 122 -8.97 14.29 -11.05
CA LEU A 122 -9.51 12.99 -10.62
C LEU A 122 -11.00 12.85 -10.95
N SER A 123 -11.74 13.96 -11.00
CA SER A 123 -13.17 13.96 -11.33
C SER A 123 -13.46 14.10 -12.83
N ARG A 124 -12.43 14.09 -13.68
CA ARG A 124 -12.62 14.12 -15.13
C ARG A 124 -13.29 12.85 -15.64
N ASN A 125 -14.14 13.02 -16.66
CA ASN A 125 -14.96 11.95 -17.23
C ASN A 125 -14.18 10.68 -17.58
N ASP A 126 -12.98 10.81 -18.16
CA ASP A 126 -12.14 9.66 -18.53
C ASP A 126 -11.66 8.85 -17.32
N ASN A 127 -11.33 9.53 -16.21
CA ASN A 127 -10.96 8.86 -14.96
C ASN A 127 -12.18 8.29 -14.23
N VAL A 128 -13.30 9.02 -14.22
CA VAL A 128 -14.57 8.58 -13.62
C VAL A 128 -15.12 7.34 -14.34
N GLU A 129 -15.07 7.31 -15.66
CA GLU A 129 -15.46 6.13 -16.45
C GLU A 129 -14.55 4.93 -16.17
N ALA A 130 -13.24 5.15 -16.10
CA ALA A 130 -12.26 4.10 -15.81
C ALA A 130 -12.46 3.50 -14.40
N ILE A 131 -12.54 4.35 -13.36
CA ILE A 131 -12.77 3.86 -12.00
C ILE A 131 -14.16 3.22 -11.86
N SER A 132 -15.18 3.73 -12.57
CA SER A 132 -16.52 3.14 -12.53
C SER A 132 -16.51 1.72 -13.10
N ALA A 133 -15.79 1.48 -14.21
CA ALA A 133 -15.63 0.15 -14.77
C ALA A 133 -14.93 -0.81 -13.80
N VAL A 134 -13.87 -0.34 -13.12
CA VAL A 134 -13.17 -1.10 -12.07
C VAL A 134 -14.12 -1.42 -10.90
N ARG A 135 -14.86 -0.41 -10.41
CA ARG A 135 -15.85 -0.56 -9.32
C ARG A 135 -16.93 -1.58 -9.68
N THR A 136 -17.53 -1.45 -10.87
CA THR A 136 -18.57 -2.39 -11.34
C THR A 136 -18.03 -3.81 -11.42
N PHE A 137 -16.85 -4.01 -11.99
CA PHE A 137 -16.26 -5.34 -12.05
C PHE A 137 -16.00 -5.94 -10.66
N ILE A 138 -15.43 -5.16 -9.74
CA ILE A 138 -15.11 -5.60 -8.39
C ILE A 138 -16.40 -5.89 -7.59
N ALA A 139 -17.44 -5.05 -7.73
CA ALA A 139 -18.73 -5.29 -7.10
C ALA A 139 -19.40 -6.57 -7.64
N ASP A 140 -19.40 -6.75 -8.97
CA ASP A 140 -20.06 -7.88 -9.62
C ASP A 140 -19.32 -9.19 -9.36
N SER A 141 -17.99 -9.18 -9.48
CA SER A 141 -17.14 -10.38 -9.47
C SER A 141 -16.58 -10.72 -8.09
N CYS A 142 -16.29 -9.72 -7.27
CA CYS A 142 -15.60 -9.89 -5.99
C CYS A 142 -16.52 -9.65 -4.78
N LYS A 143 -17.72 -9.09 -5.00
CA LYS A 143 -18.67 -8.73 -3.92
C LYS A 143 -18.07 -7.75 -2.91
N VAL A 144 -17.15 -6.90 -3.39
CA VAL A 144 -16.54 -5.79 -2.64
C VAL A 144 -17.07 -4.50 -3.24
N GLU A 145 -17.54 -3.58 -2.40
CA GLU A 145 -17.97 -2.25 -2.85
C GLU A 145 -16.82 -1.27 -2.62
N ILE A 146 -16.39 -0.59 -3.67
CA ILE A 146 -15.39 0.49 -3.57
C ILE A 146 -16.14 1.82 -3.57
N GLY A 147 -15.92 2.63 -2.53
CA GLY A 147 -16.55 3.95 -2.37
C GLY A 147 -16.30 4.92 -3.52
N SER A 148 -17.22 5.87 -3.70
CA SER A 148 -17.24 6.85 -4.81
C SER A 148 -16.14 7.92 -4.72
N GLY A 149 -15.72 8.29 -3.50
CA GLY A 149 -14.41 8.90 -3.28
C GLY A 149 -14.14 10.24 -3.98
N LEU A 150 -12.86 10.51 -4.27
CA LEU A 150 -12.43 11.66 -5.08
C LEU A 150 -12.74 11.48 -6.58
N ASN A 151 -12.72 10.24 -7.08
CA ASN A 151 -13.04 9.90 -8.47
C ASN A 151 -14.55 9.69 -8.68
N ARG A 152 -15.34 10.71 -8.36
CA ARG A 152 -16.80 10.65 -8.45
C ARG A 152 -17.33 11.35 -9.69
N ALA A 153 -18.50 10.91 -10.16
CA ALA A 153 -19.20 11.67 -11.18
C ALA A 153 -19.69 13.02 -10.60
N PRO A 154 -19.77 14.09 -11.41
CA PRO A 154 -20.37 15.35 -10.97
C PRO A 154 -21.80 15.14 -10.44
N GLY A 155 -22.04 15.45 -9.16
CA GLY A 155 -23.35 15.31 -8.49
C GLY A 155 -23.56 14.03 -7.69
N GLU A 156 -22.57 13.13 -7.63
CA GLU A 156 -22.61 11.94 -6.77
C GLU A 156 -22.31 12.30 -5.30
N GLU A 157 -23.08 11.76 -4.35
CA GLU A 157 -22.82 11.95 -2.92
C GLU A 157 -21.54 11.20 -2.50
N ILE A 158 -20.76 11.80 -1.58
CA ILE A 158 -19.60 11.16 -0.99
C ILE A 158 -20.09 10.03 -0.09
N ASN A 159 -19.98 8.80 -0.56
CA ASN A 159 -20.22 7.62 0.25
C ASN A 159 -18.89 6.90 0.44
N LEU A 160 -18.20 7.23 1.53
CA LEU A 160 -17.03 6.49 1.97
C LEU A 160 -17.56 5.27 2.75
N PRO A 161 -17.30 4.04 2.29
CA PRO A 161 -17.62 2.86 3.09
C PRO A 161 -16.94 2.97 4.46
N SER A 162 -17.62 2.49 5.49
CA SER A 162 -17.02 2.38 6.82
C SER A 162 -15.75 1.54 6.69
N PRO A 163 -14.62 1.97 7.28
CA PRO A 163 -13.38 1.21 7.22
C PRO A 163 -13.65 -0.22 7.69
N SER A 164 -13.15 -1.19 6.92
CA SER A 164 -13.27 -2.60 7.25
C SER A 164 -12.63 -2.88 8.62
N VAL A 165 -13.40 -3.45 9.54
CA VAL A 165 -13.01 -3.69 10.95
C VAL A 165 -12.20 -4.99 11.11
N ASP A 166 -11.98 -5.75 10.03
CA ASP A 166 -11.28 -7.04 10.06
C ASP A 166 -9.77 -6.93 9.76
N VAL A 167 -9.15 -5.88 10.29
CA VAL A 167 -7.69 -5.80 10.44
C VAL A 167 -7.42 -5.96 11.93
N GLU A 168 -6.86 -7.12 12.32
CA GLU A 168 -6.28 -7.29 13.65
C GLU A 168 -5.44 -6.04 13.94
N PRO A 169 -5.71 -5.30 15.03
CA PRO A 169 -5.12 -3.99 15.25
C PRO A 169 -3.62 -4.09 15.06
N GLN A 170 -3.14 -3.59 13.92
CA GLN A 170 -1.72 -3.38 13.76
C GLN A 170 -1.38 -2.42 14.90
N PRO A 171 -0.45 -2.78 15.80
CA PRO A 171 -0.13 -1.92 16.93
C PRO A 171 0.19 -0.54 16.36
N ASP A 172 -0.51 0.49 16.85
CA ASP A 172 -0.43 1.84 16.32
C ASP A 172 1.04 2.18 16.02
N LEU A 173 1.36 2.31 14.72
CA LEU A 173 2.67 2.74 14.30
C LEU A 173 2.80 4.19 14.76
N ASN A 174 3.59 4.40 15.81
CA ASN A 174 3.92 5.70 16.34
C ASN A 174 4.69 6.51 15.27
N THR A 175 3.95 7.31 14.50
CA THR A 175 4.44 8.13 13.37
C THR A 175 4.92 9.52 13.80
N GLY A 176 4.96 9.81 15.09
CA GLY A 176 5.55 11.06 15.57
C GLY A 176 7.06 11.07 15.35
N PHE A 177 7.63 12.25 15.07
CA PHE A 177 9.07 12.54 15.14
C PHE A 177 9.72 12.19 16.50
N VAL A 178 8.93 11.69 17.46
CA VAL A 178 9.35 11.10 18.73
C VAL A 178 9.90 9.67 18.61
N ASN A 179 9.86 9.04 17.43
CA ASN A 179 10.38 7.68 17.26
C ASN A 179 11.89 7.59 16.95
N GLU A 180 12.68 8.61 17.36
CA GLU A 180 14.14 8.53 17.36
C GLU A 180 14.60 7.14 17.86
N GLU A 181 14.00 6.62 18.95
CA GLU A 181 14.32 5.28 19.43
C GLU A 181 14.07 4.14 18.42
N SER A 182 12.96 4.15 17.69
CA SER A 182 12.65 3.13 16.68
C SER A 182 13.60 3.26 15.48
N ALA A 183 13.89 4.47 15.03
CA ALA A 183 14.84 4.72 13.95
C ALA A 183 16.27 4.30 14.36
N LEU A 184 16.68 4.62 15.59
CA LEU A 184 17.97 4.24 16.18
C LEU A 184 18.06 2.71 16.31
N ARG A 185 17.00 2.05 16.79
CA ARG A 185 16.93 0.57 16.84
C ARG A 185 17.04 -0.04 15.45
N SER A 186 16.25 0.44 14.48
CA SER A 186 16.30 -0.06 13.09
C SER A 186 17.68 0.12 12.46
N TYR A 187 18.33 1.27 12.70
CA TYR A 187 19.69 1.52 12.23
C TYR A 187 20.70 0.56 12.87
N ALA A 188 20.59 0.32 14.18
CA ALA A 188 21.45 -0.63 14.88
C ALA A 188 21.24 -2.08 14.40
N TYR A 189 20.00 -2.50 14.11
CA TYR A 189 19.72 -3.82 13.54
C TYR A 189 20.38 -3.99 12.18
N PHE A 190 20.25 -2.98 11.30
CA PHE A 190 20.89 -2.98 9.99
C PHE A 190 22.41 -3.11 10.09
N VAL A 191 23.04 -2.36 11.01
CA VAL A 191 24.49 -2.45 11.23
C VAL A 191 24.88 -3.82 11.78
N ALA A 192 24.14 -4.37 12.74
CA ALA A 192 24.43 -5.68 13.33
C ALA A 192 24.27 -6.83 12.34
N GLU A 193 23.33 -6.73 11.39
CA GLU A 193 23.15 -7.71 10.32
C GLU A 193 24.40 -7.87 9.45
N ARG A 194 25.11 -6.77 9.15
CA ARG A 194 26.41 -6.80 8.44
C ARG A 194 27.46 -7.68 9.16
N PHE A 195 27.34 -7.83 10.47
CA PHE A 195 28.24 -8.62 11.29
C PHE A 195 27.63 -9.96 11.74
N GLY A 196 26.42 -10.30 11.28
CA GLY A 196 25.73 -11.54 11.64
C GLY A 196 25.30 -11.62 13.10
N LEU A 197 25.08 -10.48 13.75
CA LEU A 197 24.74 -10.40 15.17
C LEU A 197 23.25 -10.14 15.39
N ALA A 198 22.65 -10.86 16.33
CA ALA A 198 21.29 -10.58 16.79
C ALA A 198 21.34 -9.69 18.03
N LEU A 199 20.57 -8.60 18.03
CA LEU A 199 20.50 -7.63 19.12
C LEU A 199 19.18 -7.75 19.88
N THR A 200 19.19 -7.53 21.20
CA THR A 200 17.95 -7.22 21.93
C THR A 200 17.48 -5.79 21.63
N PRO A 201 16.20 -5.45 21.86
CA PRO A 201 15.71 -4.08 21.69
C PRO A 201 16.49 -3.02 22.48
N GLU A 202 17.00 -3.38 23.66
CA GLU A 202 17.80 -2.49 24.52
C GLU A 202 19.21 -2.30 23.95
N GLN A 203 19.82 -3.37 23.43
CA GLN A 203 21.13 -3.29 22.76
C GLN A 203 21.04 -2.49 21.47
N ALA A 204 19.99 -2.70 20.67
CA ALA A 204 19.73 -1.96 19.44
C ALA A 204 19.52 -0.47 19.71
N LEU A 205 18.80 -0.10 20.78
CA LEU A 205 18.67 1.30 21.15
C LEU A 205 20.02 1.91 21.55
N CYS A 206 20.76 1.24 22.43
CA CYS A 206 22.07 1.70 22.89
C CYS A 206 23.05 1.94 21.73
N ILE A 207 23.15 0.97 20.81
CA ILE A 207 24.04 1.06 19.64
C ILE A 207 23.57 2.18 18.72
N GLY A 208 22.28 2.23 18.40
CA GLY A 208 21.72 3.25 17.51
C GLY A 208 22.03 4.66 17.98
N THR A 209 21.85 4.91 19.29
CA THR A 209 22.20 6.19 19.94
C THR A 209 23.68 6.52 19.79
N LEU A 210 24.59 5.59 20.14
CA LEU A 210 26.03 5.85 20.07
C LEU A 210 26.51 6.12 18.64
N LEU A 211 26.05 5.34 17.67
CA LEU A 211 26.44 5.51 16.27
C LEU A 211 25.96 6.85 15.71
N THR A 212 24.75 7.28 16.09
CA THR A 212 24.15 8.52 15.58
C THR A 212 24.76 9.75 16.26
N ASP A 213 24.93 9.72 17.59
CA ASP A 213 25.54 10.82 18.34
C ASP A 213 26.99 11.08 17.91
N ASP A 214 27.76 10.03 17.65
CA ASP A 214 29.16 10.18 17.22
C ASP A 214 29.28 10.57 15.74
N ALA A 215 28.38 10.08 14.87
CA ALA A 215 28.30 10.55 13.49
C ALA A 215 27.94 12.04 13.41
N LEU A 216 27.00 12.51 14.25
CA LEU A 216 26.63 13.93 14.33
C LEU A 216 27.78 14.80 14.85
N LYS A 217 28.61 14.29 15.77
CA LYS A 217 29.75 15.03 16.33
C LYS A 217 30.97 15.08 15.39
N ARG A 218 31.22 14.00 14.64
CA ARG A 218 32.44 13.84 13.84
C ARG A 218 32.24 14.17 12.35
N GLY A 219 30.99 14.27 11.90
CA GLY A 219 30.67 14.55 10.50
C GLY A 219 30.98 13.35 9.61
N SER A 220 31.74 13.55 8.53
CA SER A 220 32.14 12.47 7.62
C SER A 220 33.15 11.54 8.30
N LEU A 221 32.79 10.27 8.42
CA LEU A 221 33.68 9.19 8.86
C LEU A 221 34.19 8.41 7.64
N SER A 222 35.47 8.04 7.66
CA SER A 222 35.99 7.00 6.75
C SER A 222 35.54 5.61 7.19
N ASP A 223 35.57 4.64 6.29
CA ASP A 223 35.14 3.25 6.56
C ASP A 223 35.86 2.65 7.79
N GLN A 224 37.17 2.91 7.93
CA GLN A 224 37.93 2.45 9.10
C GLN A 224 37.42 3.07 10.40
N GLN A 225 37.15 4.37 10.39
CA GLN A 225 36.64 5.08 11.58
C GLN A 225 35.21 4.66 11.92
N PHE A 226 34.42 4.29 10.91
CA PHE A 226 33.10 3.73 11.09
C PHE A 226 33.15 2.34 11.70
N ASP A 227 34.00 1.44 11.18
CA ASP A 227 34.14 0.09 11.73
C ASP A 227 34.69 0.11 13.18
N GLU A 228 35.64 1.01 13.50
CA GLU A 228 36.11 1.23 14.88
C GLU A 228 35.00 1.77 15.81
N LEU A 229 34.14 2.64 15.30
CA LEU A 229 32.99 3.16 16.03
C LEU A 229 31.95 2.07 16.30
N VAL A 230 31.71 1.18 15.35
CA VAL A 230 30.83 0.01 15.51
C VAL A 230 31.37 -0.93 16.59
N ASP A 231 32.66 -1.28 16.53
CA ASP A 231 33.28 -2.16 17.53
C ASP A 231 33.25 -1.56 18.94
N THR A 232 33.49 -0.25 19.02
CA THR A 232 33.38 0.49 20.28
C THR A 232 31.94 0.47 20.81
N SER A 233 30.95 0.67 19.94
CA SER A 233 29.54 0.69 20.32
C SER A 233 29.03 -0.67 20.78
N PHE A 234 29.41 -1.75 20.08
CA PHE A 234 29.07 -3.12 20.49
C PHE A 234 29.67 -3.49 21.84
N THR A 235 30.92 -3.11 22.10
CA THR A 235 31.56 -3.33 23.40
C THR A 235 30.84 -2.56 24.51
N GLN A 236 30.54 -1.28 24.29
CA GLN A 236 29.85 -0.44 25.28
C GLN A 236 28.42 -0.93 25.56
N CYS A 237 27.73 -1.42 24.54
CA CYS A 237 26.36 -1.94 24.64
C CYS A 237 26.30 -3.44 24.99
N LYS A 238 27.42 -4.05 25.40
CA LYS A 238 27.51 -5.44 25.88
C LYS A 238 27.00 -6.45 24.86
N VAL A 239 27.38 -6.27 23.60
CA VAL A 239 27.15 -7.25 22.53
C VAL A 239 28.41 -8.08 22.38
N ASP A 240 28.31 -9.38 22.70
CA ASP A 240 29.41 -10.31 22.52
C ASP A 240 29.60 -10.60 21.03
N ARG A 241 30.64 -10.01 20.44
CA ARG A 241 31.10 -10.38 19.10
C ARG A 241 31.76 -11.75 19.19
N THR A 242 31.01 -12.82 18.97
CA THR A 242 31.61 -14.12 18.65
C THR A 242 32.26 -13.96 17.28
N VAL A 243 33.52 -13.52 17.27
CA VAL A 243 34.36 -13.63 16.08
C VAL A 243 34.38 -15.11 15.73
N ALA A 244 33.69 -15.49 14.67
CA ALA A 244 33.93 -16.77 14.03
C ALA A 244 35.38 -16.70 13.53
N THR A 245 36.31 -17.17 14.36
CA THR A 245 37.69 -17.36 13.98
C THR A 245 37.66 -18.27 12.78
N THR A 246 37.99 -17.71 11.61
CA THR A 246 38.31 -18.48 10.41
C THR A 246 39.25 -19.60 10.82
N ILE A 247 38.80 -20.84 10.64
CA ILE A 247 39.65 -22.02 10.67
C ILE A 247 40.73 -21.76 9.61
N ALA A 248 41.95 -21.48 10.07
CA ALA A 248 43.13 -21.45 9.22
C ALA A 248 43.48 -22.89 8.86
N ASP A 249 43.58 -23.16 7.55
CA ASP A 249 44.38 -24.28 7.03
C ASP A 249 45.88 -24.00 7.25
#